data_AF-A0A1Z5SS71-F1
#
_entry.id   AF-A0A1Z5SS71-F1
#
_cell.length_a   1.000
_cell.length_b   1.000
_cell.length_c   1.000
_cell.angle_alpha   90.00
_cell.angle_beta   90.00
_cell.angle_gamma   90.00
#
_symmetry.space_group_name_H-M   'P 1'
#
loop_
_entity.id
_entity.type
_entity.pdbx_description
1 polymer ?
#
loop_
_entity_poly.entity_id
_entity_poly.type
_entity_poly.pdbx_seq_one_letter_code
_entity_poly.pdbx_strand_id
1 'polypeptide(L)'
;MDQIILFGDDLTEQSFTQHQPTTFAWGAALSALYARRLDIINRGLSGYNSTQALRALPLCLPEPTQTSVRLLTIAFGTNDARVPDSPGGPDQSVSVSEFLRNLHDMVGAHRAVRAHAATVKIVLITPPPVDERRLARADKEKYGSRVMGGQLRRRADLTAEYARAVRELGSELGVPVCDVWSAMVVRAGFGAATKRGEDGGGGTASSPAAGASAVAAAAAATPSANTASGHQGVRSGGGRPGRGGGRGGSEDETGTPLPVSLPGSLDLPPNETLQSFLQDDGVHLSAEGSRVLFGELMTVIDKHYPELMPNALRMRLPAWDDVDMWTAVEKDGSSEQRKQQQRTQARTAGRDKGKVVKGEFEAVLSDE
;
A
#
# COMPACT_ATOMS: atom_id res chain seq x y z
N MET A 1 -5.44 10.19 20.84
CA MET A 1 -3.98 10.02 20.84
C MET A 1 -3.50 10.36 19.44
N ASP A 2 -2.32 10.96 19.29
CA ASP A 2 -1.82 11.36 17.97
C ASP A 2 -1.68 10.13 17.06
N GLN A 3 -1.84 10.33 15.75
CA GLN A 3 -2.11 9.24 14.82
C GLN A 3 -1.09 9.16 13.69
N ILE A 4 -0.83 7.94 13.23
CA ILE A 4 -0.32 7.63 11.89
C ILE A 4 -1.53 7.17 11.06
N ILE A 5 -1.79 7.83 9.96
CA ILE A 5 -2.89 7.47 9.05
C ILE A 5 -2.33 6.75 7.84
N LEU A 6 -2.86 5.57 7.58
CA LEU A 6 -2.57 4.78 6.39
C LEU A 6 -3.65 5.06 5.36
N PHE A 7 -3.39 5.92 4.38
CA PHE A 7 -4.35 6.29 3.35
C PHE A 7 -3.98 5.65 2.01
N GLY A 8 -4.89 4.85 1.46
CA GLY A 8 -4.59 4.09 0.24
C GLY A 8 -5.76 3.28 -0.27
N ASP A 9 -5.48 2.37 -1.20
CA ASP A 9 -6.46 1.47 -1.82
C ASP A 9 -6.63 0.16 -1.02
N ASP A 10 -7.01 -0.92 -1.72
CA ASP A 10 -7.19 -2.27 -1.19
C ASP A 10 -5.95 -2.82 -0.46
N LEU A 11 -4.73 -2.48 -0.88
CA LEU A 11 -3.50 -2.91 -0.21
C LEU A 11 -3.39 -2.32 1.20
N THR A 12 -3.92 -1.11 1.37
CA THR A 12 -4.02 -0.46 2.67
C THR A 12 -5.20 -0.99 3.47
N GLU A 13 -6.34 -1.26 2.82
CA GLU A 13 -7.52 -1.79 3.51
C GLU A 13 -7.20 -3.14 4.16
N GLN A 14 -6.49 -4.00 3.44
CA GLN A 14 -6.06 -5.32 3.90
C GLN A 14 -4.81 -5.31 4.79
N SER A 15 -4.27 -4.13 5.14
CA SER A 15 -3.01 -4.02 5.91
C SER A 15 -3.06 -4.61 7.33
N PHE A 16 -4.25 -4.98 7.82
CA PHE A 16 -4.47 -5.64 9.11
C PHE A 16 -4.94 -7.11 8.97
N THR A 17 -5.07 -7.60 7.74
CA THR A 17 -5.64 -8.90 7.46
C THR A 17 -4.64 -10.02 7.74
N GLN A 18 -4.89 -10.81 8.79
CA GLN A 18 -4.02 -11.92 9.23
C GLN A 18 -4.72 -13.30 9.20
N HIS A 19 -5.72 -13.49 8.35
CA HIS A 19 -6.32 -14.82 8.16
C HIS A 19 -5.59 -15.60 7.06
N GLN A 20 -5.63 -16.94 7.11
CA GLN A 20 -4.91 -17.74 6.12
C GLN A 20 -5.29 -17.35 4.68
N PRO A 21 -4.31 -17.26 3.76
CA PRO A 21 -2.90 -17.66 3.94
C PRO A 21 -1.98 -16.56 4.51
N THR A 22 -2.48 -15.35 4.86
CA THR A 22 -1.62 -14.25 5.32
C THR A 22 -1.31 -14.37 6.81
N THR A 23 -0.04 -14.64 7.15
CA THR A 23 0.42 -14.73 8.55
C THR A 23 1.04 -13.42 9.07
N PHE A 24 1.23 -12.43 8.20
CA PHE A 24 1.83 -11.14 8.52
C PHE A 24 1.11 -10.03 7.74
N ALA A 25 0.81 -8.93 8.41
CA ALA A 25 0.15 -7.77 7.83
C ALA A 25 0.82 -6.49 8.35
N TRP A 26 1.20 -5.61 7.44
CA TRP A 26 2.11 -4.49 7.76
C TRP A 26 1.48 -3.42 8.67
N GLY A 27 0.19 -3.14 8.51
CA GLY A 27 -0.57 -2.24 9.38
C GLY A 27 -0.78 -2.79 10.79
N ALA A 28 -1.01 -4.11 10.91
CA ALA A 28 -1.05 -4.78 12.21
C ALA A 28 0.32 -4.75 12.90
N ALA A 29 1.41 -4.97 12.16
CA ALA A 29 2.77 -4.89 12.67
C ALA A 29 3.13 -3.47 13.16
N LEU A 30 2.77 -2.44 12.40
CA LEU A 30 2.88 -1.04 12.85
C LEU A 30 2.09 -0.81 14.14
N SER A 31 0.86 -1.31 14.23
CA SER A 31 0.01 -1.12 15.41
C SER A 31 0.62 -1.73 16.68
N ALA A 32 1.19 -2.93 16.55
CA ALA A 32 1.92 -3.57 17.64
C ALA A 32 3.17 -2.77 18.04
N LEU A 33 3.93 -2.27 17.07
CA LEU A 33 5.18 -1.56 17.30
C LEU A 33 4.97 -0.16 17.92
N TYR A 34 3.90 0.53 17.52
CA TYR A 34 3.54 1.86 18.01
C TYR A 34 2.60 1.85 19.22
N ALA A 35 2.29 0.68 19.78
CA ALA A 35 1.42 0.54 20.93
C ALA A 35 1.81 1.50 22.07
N ARG A 36 0.82 2.23 22.59
CA ARG A 36 0.97 3.29 23.62
C ARG A 36 1.84 4.49 23.20
N ARG A 37 2.19 4.65 21.91
CA ARG A 37 2.97 5.78 21.38
C ARG A 37 2.16 6.62 20.38
N LEU A 38 1.69 6.00 19.30
CA LEU A 38 0.80 6.58 18.28
C LEU A 38 -0.27 5.56 17.87
N ASP A 39 -1.48 6.04 17.56
CA ASP A 39 -2.52 5.16 17.00
C ASP A 39 -2.27 4.97 15.50
N ILE A 40 -2.35 3.74 15.01
CA ILE A 40 -2.32 3.45 13.58
C ILE A 40 -3.75 3.35 13.07
N ILE A 41 -4.14 4.21 12.14
CA ILE A 41 -5.50 4.28 11.62
C ILE A 41 -5.50 3.84 10.16
N ASN A 42 -6.19 2.74 9.88
CA ASN A 42 -6.42 2.26 8.53
C ASN A 42 -7.50 3.11 7.84
N ARG A 43 -7.13 3.78 6.74
CA ARG A 43 -8.00 4.48 5.79
C ARG A 43 -7.77 3.95 4.37
N GLY A 44 -7.68 2.63 4.26
CA GLY A 44 -7.71 1.91 2.99
C GLY A 44 -9.11 1.90 2.40
N LEU A 45 -9.18 2.05 1.08
CA LEU A 45 -10.41 2.19 0.32
C LEU A 45 -10.38 1.20 -0.85
N SER A 46 -10.83 -0.03 -0.61
CA SER A 46 -10.76 -1.10 -1.62
C SER A 46 -11.50 -0.70 -2.91
N GLY A 47 -10.83 -0.90 -4.03
CA GLY A 47 -11.33 -0.55 -5.37
C GLY A 47 -11.24 0.92 -5.75
N TYR A 48 -10.82 1.83 -4.85
CA TYR A 48 -10.69 3.25 -5.16
C TYR A 48 -9.45 3.52 -6.03
N ASN A 49 -9.59 4.49 -6.95
CA ASN A 49 -8.47 5.15 -7.61
C ASN A 49 -8.16 6.52 -6.97
N SER A 50 -7.09 7.18 -7.41
CA SER A 50 -6.66 8.46 -6.85
C SER A 50 -7.70 9.58 -6.99
N THR A 51 -8.47 9.60 -8.09
CA THR A 51 -9.51 10.63 -8.32
C THR A 51 -10.64 10.52 -7.30
N GLN A 52 -11.06 9.30 -6.97
CA GLN A 52 -12.06 9.04 -5.93
C GLN A 52 -11.48 9.30 -4.53
N ALA A 53 -10.25 8.85 -4.29
CA ALA A 53 -9.55 9.05 -3.03
C ALA A 53 -9.40 10.54 -2.69
N LEU A 54 -9.08 11.40 -3.67
CA LEU A 54 -8.93 12.83 -3.43
C LEU A 54 -10.22 13.46 -2.89
N ARG A 55 -11.38 13.00 -3.38
CA ARG A 55 -12.70 13.43 -2.90
C ARG A 55 -13.02 12.87 -1.50
N ALA A 56 -12.55 11.67 -1.20
CA ALA A 56 -12.76 11.01 0.09
C ALA A 56 -11.82 11.52 1.21
N LEU A 57 -10.69 12.15 0.85
CA LEU A 57 -9.66 12.60 1.78
C LEU A 57 -10.18 13.39 3.01
N PRO A 58 -11.11 14.37 2.90
CA PRO A 58 -11.66 15.04 4.08
C PRO A 58 -12.49 14.14 5.01
N LEU A 59 -12.99 13.00 4.52
CA LEU A 59 -13.72 12.03 5.34
C LEU A 59 -12.76 11.07 6.07
N CYS A 60 -11.54 10.92 5.56
CA CYS A 60 -10.55 9.99 6.08
C CYS A 60 -9.66 10.62 7.16
N LEU A 61 -9.44 11.94 7.11
CA LEU A 61 -8.62 12.65 8.09
C LEU A 61 -9.47 13.24 9.24
N PRO A 62 -9.00 13.15 10.49
CA PRO A 62 -9.65 13.80 11.61
C PRO A 62 -9.45 15.33 11.55
N GLU A 63 -10.29 16.07 12.27
CA GLU A 63 -10.03 17.49 12.50
C GLU A 63 -8.85 17.67 13.50
N PRO A 64 -7.96 18.67 13.32
CA PRO A 64 -6.85 18.92 14.24
C PRO A 64 -7.26 19.18 15.69
N THR A 65 -8.52 19.61 15.89
CA THR A 65 -9.10 19.83 17.23
C THR A 65 -9.42 18.53 17.98
N GLN A 66 -9.56 17.40 17.25
CA GLN A 66 -9.83 16.08 17.79
C GLN A 66 -8.53 15.32 18.07
N THR A 67 -7.62 15.31 17.10
CA THR A 67 -6.31 14.67 17.22
C THR A 67 -5.35 15.18 16.17
N SER A 68 -4.04 15.07 16.44
CA SER A 68 -2.98 15.44 15.50
C SER A 68 -2.56 14.25 14.65
N VAL A 69 -2.42 14.46 13.34
CA VAL A 69 -1.77 13.50 12.43
C VAL A 69 -0.26 13.76 12.46
N ARG A 70 0.53 12.72 12.75
CA ARG A 70 2.00 12.76 12.83
C ARG A 70 2.64 12.24 11.55
N LEU A 71 2.02 11.24 10.93
CA LEU A 71 2.43 10.69 9.65
C LEU A 71 1.19 10.34 8.84
N LEU A 72 1.22 10.67 7.55
CA LEU A 72 0.25 10.24 6.56
C LEU A 72 1.00 9.47 5.47
N THR A 73 0.69 8.19 5.31
CA THR A 73 1.13 7.45 4.11
C THR A 73 0.07 7.59 3.03
N ILE A 74 0.48 7.80 1.78
CA ILE A 74 -0.41 7.84 0.61
C ILE A 74 0.01 6.73 -0.35
N ALA A 75 -0.86 5.73 -0.53
CA ALA A 75 -0.58 4.51 -1.29
C ALA A 75 -1.69 4.24 -2.33
N PHE A 76 -1.56 4.86 -3.50
CA PHE A 76 -2.45 4.67 -4.66
C PHE A 76 -1.61 4.39 -5.91
N GLY A 77 -2.26 3.93 -6.98
CA GLY A 77 -1.62 3.56 -8.24
C GLY A 77 -1.98 2.16 -8.72
N THR A 78 -2.35 1.24 -7.81
CA THR A 78 -2.69 -0.16 -8.16
C THR A 78 -3.94 -0.24 -9.03
N ASN A 79 -4.93 0.59 -8.71
CA ASN A 79 -6.20 0.70 -9.43
C ASN A 79 -6.12 1.68 -10.61
N ASP A 80 -5.40 2.79 -10.42
CA ASP A 80 -5.16 3.80 -11.44
C ASP A 80 -4.43 3.22 -12.67
N ALA A 81 -3.45 2.31 -12.44
CA ALA A 81 -2.68 1.62 -13.47
C ALA A 81 -3.44 0.47 -14.16
N ARG A 82 -4.77 0.40 -14.00
CA ARG A 82 -5.59 -0.50 -14.81
C ARG A 82 -5.49 -0.06 -16.27
N VAL A 83 -5.41 -1.04 -17.19
CA VAL A 83 -5.48 -0.80 -18.64
C VAL A 83 -6.83 -0.12 -18.96
N PRO A 84 -6.82 1.08 -19.57
CA PRO A 84 -8.05 1.79 -19.93
C PRO A 84 -8.98 0.95 -20.80
N ASP A 85 -10.28 1.05 -20.57
CA ASP A 85 -11.34 0.34 -21.29
C ASP A 85 -11.23 -1.21 -21.26
N SER A 86 -10.38 -1.76 -20.39
CA SER A 86 -10.27 -3.21 -20.20
C SER A 86 -11.55 -3.80 -19.60
N PRO A 87 -11.88 -5.08 -19.91
CA PRO A 87 -13.12 -5.72 -19.48
C PRO A 87 -13.23 -5.89 -17.95
N GLY A 88 -14.42 -6.27 -17.46
CA GLY A 88 -14.67 -6.50 -16.03
C GLY A 88 -14.78 -5.19 -15.23
N GLY A 89 -15.95 -4.56 -15.26
CA GLY A 89 -16.19 -3.25 -14.64
C GLY A 89 -16.30 -3.25 -13.10
N PRO A 90 -16.46 -2.07 -12.48
CA PRO A 90 -16.36 -0.72 -13.08
C PRO A 90 -14.92 -0.38 -13.49
N ASP A 91 -14.70 0.54 -14.44
CA ASP A 91 -13.35 1.00 -14.79
C ASP A 91 -12.72 1.80 -13.63
N GLN A 92 -11.43 1.59 -13.41
CA GLN A 92 -10.63 2.21 -12.36
C GLN A 92 -9.49 3.05 -12.92
N SER A 93 -9.22 2.97 -14.23
CA SER A 93 -8.09 3.63 -14.86
C SER A 93 -8.12 5.15 -14.66
N VAL A 94 -6.95 5.73 -14.39
CA VAL A 94 -6.75 7.18 -14.26
C VAL A 94 -5.45 7.52 -14.96
N SER A 95 -5.44 8.41 -15.94
CA SER A 95 -4.20 8.74 -16.67
C SER A 95 -3.06 9.15 -15.73
N VAL A 96 -1.81 8.82 -16.06
CA VAL A 96 -0.63 9.18 -15.24
C VAL A 96 -0.61 10.67 -14.90
N SER A 97 -0.97 11.53 -15.85
CA SER A 97 -1.03 12.98 -15.62
C SER A 97 -2.06 13.38 -14.55
N GLU A 98 -3.24 12.74 -14.54
CA GLU A 98 -4.29 13.01 -13.55
C GLU A 98 -3.93 12.40 -12.20
N PHE A 99 -3.41 11.17 -12.20
CA PHE A 99 -2.89 10.50 -11.02
C PHE A 99 -1.84 11.35 -10.29
N LEU A 100 -0.86 11.90 -11.02
CA LEU A 100 0.15 12.80 -10.46
C LEU A 100 -0.45 14.07 -9.87
N ARG A 101 -1.39 14.72 -10.56
CA ARG A 101 -2.11 15.90 -10.02
C ARG A 101 -2.87 15.55 -8.74
N ASN A 102 -3.54 14.40 -8.71
CA ASN A 102 -4.27 13.94 -7.53
C ASN A 102 -3.32 13.74 -6.34
N LEU A 103 -2.18 13.06 -6.55
CA LEU A 103 -1.20 12.85 -5.49
C LEU A 103 -0.57 14.16 -5.01
N HIS A 104 -0.21 15.06 -5.93
CA HIS A 104 0.27 16.40 -5.60
C HIS A 104 -0.73 17.13 -4.67
N ASP A 105 -2.01 17.09 -5.03
CA ASP A 105 -3.05 17.73 -4.25
C ASP A 105 -3.22 17.08 -2.87
N MET A 106 -3.20 15.75 -2.79
CA MET A 106 -3.24 15.04 -1.50
C MET A 106 -2.04 15.39 -0.60
N VAL A 107 -0.84 15.56 -1.16
CA VAL A 107 0.37 15.83 -0.40
C VAL A 107 0.35 17.22 0.27
N GLY A 108 -0.18 18.26 -0.39
CA GLY A 108 -0.07 19.61 0.18
C GLY A 108 -1.12 20.63 -0.26
N ALA A 109 -1.79 20.42 -1.39
CA ALA A 109 -2.79 21.38 -1.87
C ALA A 109 -4.19 21.16 -1.25
N HIS A 110 -4.45 20.00 -0.65
CA HIS A 110 -5.75 19.69 -0.09
C HIS A 110 -5.91 20.28 1.32
N ARG A 111 -7.05 20.96 1.57
CA ARG A 111 -7.32 21.67 2.83
C ARG A 111 -7.23 20.76 4.06
N ALA A 112 -7.71 19.52 3.95
CA ALA A 112 -7.70 18.58 5.07
C ALA A 112 -6.27 18.23 5.53
N VAL A 113 -5.31 18.14 4.61
CA VAL A 113 -3.90 17.87 4.95
C VAL A 113 -3.23 19.14 5.47
N ARG A 114 -3.47 20.30 4.83
CA ARG A 114 -2.96 21.59 5.32
C ARG A 114 -3.41 21.93 6.74
N ALA A 115 -4.59 21.46 7.16
CA ALA A 115 -5.06 21.65 8.53
C ALA A 115 -4.12 21.03 9.58
N HIS A 116 -3.32 20.03 9.19
CA HIS A 116 -2.31 19.37 10.04
C HIS A 116 -0.87 19.77 9.72
N ALA A 117 -0.64 20.82 8.92
CA ALA A 117 0.70 21.18 8.40
C ALA A 117 1.77 21.42 9.49
N ALA A 118 1.37 21.76 10.71
CA ALA A 118 2.28 21.94 11.83
C ALA A 118 2.85 20.62 12.39
N THR A 119 2.20 19.48 12.14
CA THR A 119 2.57 18.19 12.76
C THR A 119 2.76 17.05 11.78
N VAL A 120 2.08 17.09 10.63
CA VAL A 120 2.04 15.96 9.71
C VAL A 120 3.32 15.83 8.90
N LYS A 121 3.87 14.62 8.88
CA LYS A 121 4.87 14.16 7.91
C LYS A 121 4.18 13.30 6.86
N ILE A 122 4.75 13.20 5.65
CA ILE A 122 4.11 12.49 4.54
C ILE A 122 5.10 11.52 3.91
N VAL A 123 4.63 10.31 3.60
CA VAL A 123 5.37 9.34 2.80
C VAL A 123 4.48 8.87 1.66
N LEU A 124 4.98 8.96 0.43
CA LEU A 124 4.33 8.32 -0.72
C LEU A 124 4.76 6.85 -0.78
N ILE A 125 3.86 5.96 -1.18
CA ILE A 125 4.17 4.53 -1.40
C ILE A 125 3.86 4.18 -2.85
N THR A 126 4.83 3.60 -3.56
CA THR A 126 4.63 3.15 -4.95
C THR A 126 3.70 1.93 -4.99
N PRO A 127 2.88 1.75 -6.04
CA PRO A 127 2.19 0.48 -6.24
C PRO A 127 3.20 -0.68 -6.37
N PRO A 128 2.97 -1.85 -5.75
CA PRO A 128 3.85 -3.01 -5.91
C PRO A 128 3.78 -3.55 -7.35
N PRO A 129 4.77 -4.36 -7.79
CA PRO A 129 4.68 -5.04 -9.08
C PRO A 129 3.52 -6.05 -9.08
N VAL A 130 3.04 -6.39 -10.28
CA VAL A 130 1.95 -7.34 -10.49
C VAL A 130 2.44 -8.62 -11.19
N ASP A 131 1.71 -9.72 -11.04
CA ASP A 131 1.91 -10.95 -11.82
C ASP A 131 0.75 -11.13 -12.81
N GLU A 132 1.02 -10.87 -14.09
CA GLU A 132 0.01 -10.89 -15.16
C GLU A 132 -0.62 -12.27 -15.34
N ARG A 133 0.10 -13.34 -14.99
CA ARG A 133 -0.37 -14.72 -15.13
C ARG A 133 -1.41 -15.08 -14.08
N ARG A 134 -1.16 -14.72 -12.82
CA ARG A 134 -2.11 -14.85 -11.71
C ARG A 134 -3.31 -13.93 -11.90
N LEU A 135 -3.07 -12.69 -12.35
CA LEU A 135 -4.14 -11.75 -12.72
C LEU A 135 -5.05 -12.34 -13.80
N ALA A 136 -4.49 -12.84 -14.91
CA ALA A 136 -5.27 -13.44 -15.99
C ALA A 136 -6.13 -14.63 -15.50
N ARG A 137 -5.57 -15.46 -14.61
CA ARG A 137 -6.29 -16.58 -13.99
C ARG A 137 -7.44 -16.07 -13.12
N ALA A 138 -7.16 -15.16 -12.19
CA ALA A 138 -8.13 -14.63 -11.24
C ALA A 138 -9.25 -13.83 -11.92
N ASP A 139 -8.92 -13.02 -12.92
CA ASP A 139 -9.91 -12.29 -13.72
C ASP A 139 -10.81 -13.25 -14.52
N LYS A 140 -10.23 -14.29 -15.11
CA LYS A 140 -11.00 -15.32 -15.83
C LYS A 140 -11.94 -16.08 -14.90
N GLU A 141 -11.51 -16.38 -13.67
CA GLU A 141 -12.34 -17.03 -12.65
C GLU A 141 -13.49 -16.11 -12.20
N LYS A 142 -13.18 -14.83 -11.96
CA LYS A 142 -14.15 -13.85 -11.45
C LYS A 142 -15.20 -13.43 -12.47
N TYR A 143 -14.80 -13.17 -13.72
CA TYR A 143 -15.67 -12.59 -14.75
C TYR A 143 -16.01 -13.57 -15.89
N GLY A 144 -15.30 -14.69 -16.00
CA GLY A 144 -15.48 -15.67 -17.06
C GLY A 144 -14.73 -15.34 -18.36
N SER A 145 -14.33 -16.38 -19.09
CA SER A 145 -13.54 -16.27 -20.34
C SER A 145 -14.19 -15.39 -21.41
N ARG A 146 -15.53 -15.39 -21.49
CA ARG A 146 -16.27 -14.60 -22.48
C ARG A 146 -16.17 -13.10 -22.22
N VAL A 147 -16.19 -12.69 -20.96
CA VAL A 147 -16.03 -11.28 -20.57
C VAL A 147 -14.59 -10.84 -20.76
N MET A 148 -13.65 -11.69 -20.33
CA MET A 148 -12.24 -11.33 -20.36
C MET A 148 -11.64 -11.31 -21.77
N GLY A 149 -12.11 -12.14 -22.70
CA GLY A 149 -11.66 -12.11 -24.10
C GLY A 149 -10.15 -12.27 -24.29
N GLY A 150 -9.44 -12.84 -23.31
CA GLY A 150 -7.97 -12.95 -23.31
C GLY A 150 -7.22 -11.64 -23.02
N GLN A 151 -7.92 -10.57 -22.65
CA GLN A 151 -7.34 -9.27 -22.34
C GLN A 151 -6.95 -9.17 -20.86
N LEU A 152 -5.80 -8.54 -20.59
CA LEU A 152 -5.36 -8.20 -19.24
C LEU A 152 -5.96 -6.88 -18.80
N ARG A 153 -6.36 -6.79 -17.53
CA ARG A 153 -6.79 -5.54 -16.89
C ARG A 153 -5.64 -4.75 -16.27
N ARG A 154 -4.51 -5.40 -16.00
CA ARG A 154 -3.29 -4.79 -15.45
C ARG A 154 -2.08 -5.42 -16.13
N ARG A 155 -1.04 -4.63 -16.32
CA ARG A 155 0.21 -5.07 -16.94
C ARG A 155 1.40 -4.58 -16.13
N ALA A 156 2.48 -5.35 -16.14
CA ALA A 156 3.69 -5.08 -15.38
C ALA A 156 4.37 -3.78 -15.84
N ASP A 157 4.38 -3.51 -17.16
CA ASP A 157 4.92 -2.28 -17.75
C ASP A 157 4.19 -1.03 -17.27
N LEU A 158 2.85 -1.07 -17.30
CA LEU A 158 2.00 0.03 -16.89
C LEU A 158 2.10 0.27 -15.39
N THR A 159 2.08 -0.77 -14.55
CA THR A 159 2.30 -0.60 -13.11
C THR A 159 3.68 0.00 -12.79
N ALA A 160 4.72 -0.37 -13.55
CA ALA A 160 6.06 0.22 -13.40
C ALA A 160 6.10 1.72 -13.77
N GLU A 161 5.30 2.14 -14.75
CA GLU A 161 5.15 3.55 -15.11
C GLU A 161 4.57 4.37 -13.95
N TYR A 162 3.53 3.89 -13.27
CA TYR A 162 2.95 4.57 -12.11
C TYR A 162 3.91 4.57 -10.92
N ALA A 163 4.64 3.48 -10.68
CA ALA A 163 5.68 3.47 -9.66
C ALA A 163 6.79 4.49 -9.96
N ARG A 164 7.20 4.65 -11.22
CA ARG A 164 8.15 5.69 -11.65
C ARG A 164 7.59 7.08 -11.39
N ALA A 165 6.35 7.33 -11.80
CA ALA A 165 5.69 8.61 -11.60
C ALA A 165 5.63 9.02 -10.11
N VAL A 166 5.33 8.09 -9.20
CA VAL A 166 5.35 8.36 -7.74
C VAL A 166 6.74 8.76 -7.25
N ARG A 167 7.81 8.11 -7.75
CA ARG A 167 9.20 8.45 -7.38
C ARG A 167 9.59 9.83 -7.85
N GLU A 168 9.29 10.14 -9.12
CA GLU A 168 9.57 11.44 -9.71
C GLU A 168 8.85 12.56 -8.97
N LEU A 169 7.55 12.37 -8.66
CA LEU A 169 6.78 13.32 -7.87
C LEU A 169 7.34 13.51 -6.45
N GLY A 170 7.72 12.42 -5.78
CA GLY A 170 8.33 12.52 -4.45
C GLY A 170 9.64 13.30 -4.49
N SER A 171 10.47 13.09 -5.51
CA SER A 171 11.69 13.87 -5.74
C SER A 171 11.39 15.35 -6.01
N GLU A 172 10.40 15.64 -6.86
CA GLU A 172 9.97 17.01 -7.20
C GLU A 172 9.50 17.78 -5.95
N LEU A 173 8.68 17.14 -5.12
CA LEU A 173 8.09 17.76 -3.93
C LEU A 173 8.97 17.69 -2.68
N GLY A 174 10.11 17.01 -2.73
CA GLY A 174 10.94 16.75 -1.55
C GLY A 174 10.24 15.87 -0.50
N VAL A 175 9.31 15.02 -0.94
CA VAL A 175 8.57 14.09 -0.09
C VAL A 175 9.18 12.70 -0.17
N PRO A 176 9.52 12.06 0.96
CA PRO A 176 10.07 10.71 0.96
C PRO A 176 9.13 9.69 0.31
N VAL A 177 9.73 8.76 -0.45
CA VAL A 177 9.01 7.68 -1.14
C VAL A 177 9.45 6.33 -0.59
N CYS A 178 8.48 5.53 -0.17
CA CYS A 178 8.64 4.10 0.07
C CYS A 178 8.47 3.35 -1.27
N ASP A 179 9.60 3.10 -1.94
CA ASP A 179 9.66 2.47 -3.27
C ASP A 179 9.57 0.95 -3.18
N VAL A 180 8.40 0.47 -2.76
CA VAL A 180 8.07 -0.95 -2.66
C VAL A 180 8.21 -1.66 -4.00
N TRP A 181 7.95 -0.96 -5.11
CA TRP A 181 8.07 -1.52 -6.45
C TRP A 181 9.50 -1.97 -6.72
N SER A 182 10.48 -1.06 -6.61
CA SER A 182 11.88 -1.40 -6.87
C SER A 182 12.40 -2.40 -5.84
N ALA A 183 12.00 -2.27 -4.58
CA ALA A 183 12.38 -3.19 -3.51
C ALA A 183 12.01 -4.65 -3.84
N MET A 184 10.82 -4.89 -4.40
CA MET A 184 10.36 -6.23 -4.80
C MET A 184 11.00 -6.68 -6.12
N VAL A 185 11.11 -5.79 -7.10
CA VAL A 185 11.69 -6.10 -8.42
C VAL A 185 13.17 -6.48 -8.29
N VAL A 186 13.94 -5.77 -7.46
CA VAL A 186 15.35 -6.11 -7.14
C VAL A 186 15.44 -7.47 -6.45
N ARG A 187 14.59 -7.74 -5.47
CA ARG A 187 14.56 -9.05 -4.78
C ARG A 187 14.18 -10.19 -5.72
N ALA A 188 13.36 -9.91 -6.75
CA ALA A 188 13.02 -10.86 -7.80
C ALA A 188 14.16 -11.09 -8.82
N GLY A 189 15.31 -10.45 -8.65
CA GLY A 189 16.49 -10.59 -9.52
C GLY A 189 16.54 -9.61 -10.68
N PHE A 190 15.70 -8.56 -10.65
CA PHE A 190 15.62 -7.55 -11.72
C PHE A 190 16.02 -6.18 -11.17
N GLY A 191 17.11 -5.61 -11.70
CA GLY A 191 17.63 -4.32 -11.26
C GLY A 191 19.15 -4.29 -11.31
N ALA A 192 19.74 -3.10 -11.27
CA ALA A 192 21.20 -2.98 -11.24
C ALA A 192 21.72 -3.64 -9.96
N ALA A 193 22.53 -4.68 -10.11
CA ALA A 193 23.34 -5.19 -9.01
C ALA A 193 24.21 -4.02 -8.53
N THR A 194 23.87 -3.43 -7.39
CA THR A 194 24.87 -2.69 -6.64
C THR A 194 25.91 -3.72 -6.24
N LYS A 195 27.01 -3.79 -7.00
CA LYS A 195 28.20 -4.53 -6.62
C LYS A 195 28.53 -4.11 -5.19
N ARG A 196 28.28 -4.99 -4.22
CA ARG A 196 29.05 -4.92 -2.97
C ARG A 196 30.49 -5.06 -3.43
N GLY A 197 31.30 -4.05 -3.13
CA GLY A 197 32.72 -4.08 -3.45
C GLY A 197 33.32 -5.38 -2.92
N GLU A 198 33.83 -6.19 -3.84
CA GLU A 198 34.82 -7.20 -3.51
C GLU A 198 36.11 -6.43 -3.20
N ASP A 199 36.28 -6.04 -1.94
CA ASP A 199 37.62 -5.89 -1.38
C ASP A 199 38.05 -7.24 -0.85
N GLY A 200 39.16 -7.71 -1.42
CA GLY A 200 39.67 -9.06 -1.24
C GLY A 200 40.16 -9.37 0.17
N GLY A 201 40.07 -10.65 0.51
CA GLY A 201 40.72 -11.25 1.66
C GLY A 201 40.54 -12.75 1.61
N GLY A 202 41.53 -13.45 1.03
CA GLY A 202 41.56 -14.91 1.00
C GLY A 202 41.70 -15.52 2.40
N GLY A 203 41.23 -16.75 2.55
CA GLY A 203 41.64 -17.59 3.69
C GLY A 203 40.55 -18.49 4.28
N THR A 204 40.59 -19.74 3.83
CA THR A 204 40.31 -20.99 4.58
C THR A 204 38.89 -21.32 5.05
N ALA A 205 38.56 -22.58 4.77
CA ALA A 205 37.35 -23.29 5.13
C ALA A 205 37.18 -23.48 6.64
N SER A 206 35.93 -23.36 7.11
CA SER A 206 35.38 -24.16 8.21
C SER A 206 33.85 -23.97 8.28
N SER A 207 33.08 -25.04 8.12
CA SER A 207 31.72 -25.12 8.67
C SER A 207 31.75 -25.01 10.19
N PRO A 208 30.69 -24.48 10.82
CA PRO A 208 29.81 -25.35 11.61
C PRO A 208 28.32 -24.96 11.48
N ALA A 209 27.44 -25.94 11.27
CA ALA A 209 26.65 -26.65 12.29
C ALA A 209 25.25 -26.08 12.47
N ALA A 210 24.28 -26.86 12.01
CA ALA A 210 22.86 -26.66 12.19
C ALA A 210 22.47 -26.85 13.67
N GLY A 211 21.77 -25.86 14.23
CA GLY A 211 20.99 -25.99 15.46
C GLY A 211 19.51 -25.91 15.12
N ALA A 212 18.93 -27.05 14.74
CA ALA A 212 17.49 -27.19 14.60
C ALA A 212 16.90 -27.59 15.96
N SER A 213 15.88 -26.86 16.42
CA SER A 213 14.94 -27.36 17.43
C SER A 213 13.55 -27.40 16.81
N ALA A 214 13.04 -28.63 16.72
CA ALA A 214 11.79 -29.02 16.10
C ALA A 214 10.57 -28.70 16.97
N VAL A 215 9.42 -28.48 16.32
CA VAL A 215 8.14 -28.98 16.84
C VAL A 215 7.40 -29.65 15.68
N ALA A 216 7.02 -30.90 15.92
CA ALA A 216 6.61 -31.89 14.94
C ALA A 216 5.17 -31.71 14.44
N ALA A 217 4.99 -31.92 13.15
CA ALA A 217 3.70 -32.21 12.52
C ALA A 217 3.42 -33.72 12.63
N ALA A 218 2.22 -34.07 13.11
CA ALA A 218 1.70 -35.43 13.06
C ALA A 218 0.73 -35.56 11.87
N ALA A 219 1.10 -36.42 10.92
CA ALA A 219 0.27 -36.85 9.81
C ALA A 219 -0.66 -37.99 10.23
N ALA A 220 -1.85 -38.06 9.64
CA ALA A 220 -2.63 -39.28 9.53
C ALA A 220 -3.08 -39.43 8.06
N ALA A 221 -2.73 -40.58 7.48
CA ALA A 221 -2.96 -40.95 6.10
C ALA A 221 -4.04 -42.03 5.99
N THR A 222 -4.41 -42.32 4.73
CA THR A 222 -5.00 -43.55 4.12
C THR A 222 -6.47 -43.45 3.63
N PRO A 223 -6.94 -44.34 2.70
CA PRO A 223 -6.63 -44.34 1.25
C PRO A 223 -7.82 -44.75 0.31
N SER A 224 -7.65 -44.63 -1.03
CA SER A 224 -8.10 -45.55 -2.14
C SER A 224 -8.13 -44.81 -3.49
N ALA A 225 -7.41 -45.21 -4.55
CA ALA A 225 -7.67 -46.27 -5.56
C ALA A 225 -9.02 -46.07 -6.32
N ASN A 226 -9.20 -46.16 -7.65
CA ASN A 226 -8.51 -46.69 -8.84
C ASN A 226 -9.28 -46.08 -10.07
N THR A 227 -8.71 -45.80 -11.26
CA THR A 227 -8.69 -46.68 -12.44
C THR A 227 -8.11 -45.96 -13.68
N ALA A 228 -7.65 -46.74 -14.65
CA ALA A 228 -6.86 -46.38 -15.82
C ALA A 228 -7.65 -46.23 -17.15
N SER A 229 -7.09 -45.48 -18.09
CA SER A 229 -6.99 -45.72 -19.57
C SER A 229 -6.49 -44.40 -20.19
N GLY A 230 -5.60 -44.30 -21.18
CA GLY A 230 -5.07 -45.23 -22.17
C GLY A 230 -5.41 -44.71 -23.57
N HIS A 231 -4.56 -43.91 -24.22
CA HIS A 231 -4.43 -43.88 -25.69
C HIS A 231 -3.20 -43.10 -26.20
N GLN A 232 -2.64 -43.66 -27.28
CA GLN A 232 -1.40 -43.29 -27.96
C GLN A 232 -1.65 -42.42 -29.21
N GLY A 233 -0.58 -41.77 -29.67
CA GLY A 233 -0.31 -41.47 -31.09
C GLY A 233 -0.41 -39.98 -31.46
N VAL A 234 0.35 -39.38 -32.38
CA VAL A 234 1.49 -39.72 -33.25
C VAL A 234 2.13 -38.36 -33.68
N ARG A 235 3.40 -38.41 -34.09
CA ARG A 235 4.29 -37.42 -34.77
C ARG A 235 3.59 -36.47 -35.79
N SER A 236 4.07 -35.26 -36.13
CA SER A 236 5.32 -34.97 -36.88
C SER A 236 5.33 -33.52 -37.44
N GLY A 237 6.54 -32.95 -37.63
CA GLY A 237 6.93 -31.93 -38.65
C GLY A 237 6.36 -30.50 -38.52
N GLY A 238 7.06 -29.39 -38.76
CA GLY A 238 8.34 -29.07 -39.39
C GLY A 238 8.18 -27.68 -40.06
N GLY A 239 9.22 -26.83 -40.02
CA GLY A 239 9.34 -25.67 -40.93
C GLY A 239 9.38 -24.26 -40.30
N ARG A 240 10.58 -23.70 -40.23
CA ARG A 240 10.94 -22.26 -40.25
C ARG A 240 11.54 -21.97 -41.65
N PRO A 241 12.00 -20.75 -42.03
CA PRO A 241 11.77 -19.39 -41.49
C PRO A 241 11.53 -18.32 -42.61
N GLY A 242 11.31 -17.05 -42.24
CA GLY A 242 11.39 -15.89 -43.14
C GLY A 242 12.05 -14.68 -42.46
N ARG A 243 13.11 -14.16 -43.07
CA ARG A 243 13.96 -13.02 -42.65
C ARG A 243 13.59 -11.73 -43.38
N GLY A 244 13.84 -10.60 -42.73
CA GLY A 244 14.08 -9.26 -43.30
C GLY A 244 13.94 -8.21 -42.19
N GLY A 245 14.86 -7.32 -41.84
CA GLY A 245 16.05 -6.79 -42.51
C GLY A 245 15.87 -5.27 -42.74
N GLY A 246 16.33 -4.42 -41.84
CA GLY A 246 16.31 -2.95 -42.01
C GLY A 246 16.95 -2.20 -40.83
N ARG A 247 17.88 -1.29 -41.13
CA ARG A 247 18.90 -0.66 -40.25
C ARG A 247 18.48 0.70 -39.69
N GLY A 248 19.12 1.09 -38.57
CA GLY A 248 19.73 2.42 -38.40
C GLY A 248 19.11 3.36 -37.37
N GLY A 249 19.88 3.69 -36.32
CA GLY A 249 19.58 4.78 -35.39
C GLY A 249 20.30 4.61 -34.05
N SER A 250 21.47 5.23 -33.92
CA SER A 250 22.28 5.30 -32.71
C SER A 250 21.81 6.46 -31.83
N GLU A 251 21.32 6.17 -30.63
CA GLU A 251 21.23 7.16 -29.54
C GLU A 251 21.80 6.54 -28.27
N ASP A 252 22.79 7.23 -27.73
CA ASP A 252 23.55 6.91 -26.53
C ASP A 252 22.84 7.63 -25.37
N GLU A 253 21.95 6.93 -24.66
CA GLU A 253 21.39 7.39 -23.38
C GLU A 253 21.87 6.49 -22.26
N THR A 254 22.69 7.06 -21.38
CA THR A 254 23.24 6.43 -20.19
C THR A 254 22.18 6.28 -19.10
N GLY A 255 21.33 5.28 -19.28
CA GLY A 255 20.54 4.64 -18.24
C GLY A 255 20.29 3.23 -18.73
N THR A 256 20.83 2.22 -18.04
CA THR A 256 20.64 0.82 -18.47
C THR A 256 19.14 0.59 -18.69
N PRO A 257 18.68 0.35 -19.93
CA PRO A 257 17.26 0.15 -20.19
C PRO A 257 16.80 -1.00 -19.30
N LEU A 258 15.66 -0.85 -18.63
CA LEU A 258 15.01 -1.98 -18.01
C LEU A 258 14.92 -3.09 -19.07
N PRO A 259 15.18 -4.37 -18.72
CA PRO A 259 15.02 -5.44 -19.68
C PRO A 259 13.65 -5.32 -20.35
N VAL A 260 13.59 -5.63 -21.66
CA VAL A 260 12.40 -5.45 -22.52
C VAL A 260 11.12 -6.02 -21.90
N SER A 261 11.26 -6.99 -21.01
CA SER A 261 10.17 -7.54 -20.20
C SER A 261 10.53 -7.46 -18.70
N LEU A 262 9.55 -7.06 -17.89
CA LEU A 262 9.64 -6.93 -16.42
C LEU A 262 9.25 -8.23 -15.71
N PRO A 263 9.72 -8.47 -14.47
CA PRO A 263 9.26 -9.63 -13.71
C PRO A 263 7.74 -9.55 -13.54
N GLY A 264 7.06 -10.68 -13.77
CA GLY A 264 5.60 -10.79 -13.69
C GLY A 264 4.88 -10.59 -15.03
N SER A 265 5.58 -10.15 -16.07
CA SER A 265 5.04 -10.10 -17.43
C SER A 265 4.81 -11.50 -18.01
N LEU A 266 3.77 -11.66 -18.84
CA LEU A 266 3.52 -12.90 -19.58
C LEU A 266 4.65 -13.28 -20.55
N ASP A 267 5.47 -12.31 -20.97
CA ASP A 267 6.61 -12.48 -21.87
C ASP A 267 7.78 -13.23 -21.22
N LEU A 268 7.80 -13.29 -19.88
CA LEU A 268 8.80 -14.01 -19.11
C LEU A 268 8.22 -15.28 -18.47
N PRO A 269 9.08 -16.27 -18.16
CA PRO A 269 8.67 -17.38 -17.31
C PRO A 269 8.21 -16.87 -15.93
N PRO A 270 7.38 -17.64 -15.21
CA PRO A 270 7.02 -17.32 -13.84
C PRO A 270 8.24 -17.03 -12.97
N ASN A 271 8.17 -15.98 -12.15
CA ASN A 271 9.21 -15.63 -11.19
C ASN A 271 8.70 -15.96 -9.78
N GLU A 272 9.22 -17.04 -9.18
CA GLU A 272 8.77 -17.53 -7.88
C GLU A 272 8.95 -16.50 -6.76
N THR A 273 10.04 -15.72 -6.79
CA THR A 273 10.29 -14.69 -5.79
C THR A 273 9.28 -13.56 -5.89
N LEU A 274 9.02 -13.04 -7.09
CA LEU A 274 7.96 -12.05 -7.31
C LEU A 274 6.60 -12.57 -6.85
N GLN A 275 6.27 -13.79 -7.28
CA GLN A 275 5.02 -14.46 -6.95
C GLN A 275 4.87 -14.72 -5.45
N SER A 276 5.98 -14.85 -4.71
CA SER A 276 5.94 -14.99 -3.25
C SER A 276 5.47 -13.71 -2.55
N PHE A 277 5.65 -12.53 -3.15
CA PHE A 277 5.20 -11.25 -2.59
C PHE A 277 3.71 -10.99 -2.79
N LEU A 278 3.05 -11.74 -3.66
CA LEU A 278 1.67 -11.51 -4.08
C LEU A 278 0.78 -12.68 -3.67
N GLN A 279 -0.49 -12.40 -3.42
CA GLN A 279 -1.52 -13.42 -3.28
C GLN A 279 -1.78 -14.10 -4.63
N ASP A 280 -2.67 -15.09 -4.63
CA ASP A 280 -3.01 -15.87 -5.81
C ASP A 280 -3.69 -15.07 -6.93
N ASP A 281 -4.15 -13.85 -6.62
CA ASP A 281 -4.69 -12.90 -7.60
C ASP A 281 -3.63 -12.08 -8.35
N GLY A 282 -2.36 -12.14 -7.92
CA GLY A 282 -1.27 -11.44 -8.58
C GLY A 282 -1.26 -9.92 -8.37
N VAL A 283 -2.03 -9.39 -7.40
CA VAL A 283 -2.08 -7.95 -7.10
C VAL A 283 -1.99 -7.65 -5.61
N HIS A 284 -2.73 -8.38 -4.76
CA HIS A 284 -2.70 -8.09 -3.32
C HIS A 284 -1.43 -8.66 -2.68
N LEU A 285 -0.94 -8.00 -1.64
CA LEU A 285 0.27 -8.44 -0.96
C LEU A 285 0.04 -9.74 -0.17
N SER A 286 0.99 -10.66 -0.31
CA SER A 286 1.11 -11.80 0.60
C SER A 286 1.69 -11.35 1.96
N ALA A 287 1.87 -12.31 2.87
CA ALA A 287 2.64 -12.08 4.10
C ALA A 287 4.07 -11.60 3.80
N GLU A 288 4.72 -12.15 2.77
CA GLU A 288 6.09 -11.78 2.41
C GLU A 288 6.14 -10.41 1.74
N GLY A 289 5.18 -10.11 0.85
CA GLY A 289 5.08 -8.77 0.26
C GLY A 289 4.83 -7.70 1.32
N SER A 290 3.98 -8.01 2.30
CA SER A 290 3.73 -7.15 3.46
C SER A 290 4.99 -6.92 4.32
N ARG A 291 5.87 -7.92 4.47
CA ARG A 291 7.16 -7.75 5.18
C ARG A 291 8.09 -6.80 4.45
N VAL A 292 8.18 -6.91 3.12
CA VAL A 292 8.98 -5.97 2.30
C VAL A 292 8.45 -4.55 2.51
N LEU A 293 7.14 -4.31 2.29
CA LEU A 293 6.55 -2.98 2.49
C LEU A 293 6.80 -2.45 3.90
N PHE A 294 6.56 -3.26 4.93
CA PHE A 294 6.81 -2.86 6.33
C PHE A 294 8.27 -2.45 6.55
N GLY A 295 9.23 -3.26 6.11
CA GLY A 295 10.66 -2.98 6.28
C GLY A 295 11.13 -1.73 5.54
N GLU A 296 10.69 -1.55 4.29
CA GLU A 296 11.02 -0.36 3.49
C GLU A 296 10.38 0.90 4.12
N LEU A 297 9.13 0.83 4.57
CA LEU A 297 8.46 1.96 5.23
C LEU A 297 9.16 2.36 6.54
N MET A 298 9.53 1.39 7.38
CA MET A 298 10.28 1.67 8.61
C MET A 298 11.65 2.28 8.30
N THR A 299 12.32 1.85 7.23
CA THR A 299 13.61 2.42 6.78
C THR A 299 13.43 3.87 6.32
N VAL A 300 12.35 4.19 5.59
CA VAL A 300 12.05 5.56 5.18
C VAL A 300 11.75 6.45 6.39
N ILE A 301 10.97 5.96 7.36
CA ILE A 301 10.66 6.69 8.59
C ILE A 301 11.94 6.95 9.39
N ASP A 302 12.78 5.95 9.61
CA ASP A 302 14.04 6.10 10.35
C ASP A 302 14.96 7.14 9.70
N LYS A 303 15.09 7.09 8.37
CA LYS A 303 15.97 7.98 7.61
C LYS A 303 15.48 9.43 7.57
N HIS A 304 14.18 9.65 7.37
CA HIS A 304 13.64 10.97 7.07
C HIS A 304 12.90 11.62 8.25
N TYR A 305 12.32 10.80 9.12
CA TYR A 305 11.52 11.21 10.28
C TYR A 305 11.92 10.40 11.54
N PRO A 306 13.21 10.39 11.94
CA PRO A 306 13.69 9.58 13.08
C PRO A 306 12.95 9.90 14.38
N GLU A 307 12.41 11.11 14.54
CA GLU A 307 11.58 11.50 15.69
C GLU A 307 10.25 10.73 15.78
N LEU A 308 9.83 10.07 14.70
CA LEU A 308 8.66 9.20 14.65
C LEU A 308 9.02 7.73 14.86
N MET A 309 10.29 7.38 15.07
CA MET A 309 10.64 6.01 15.40
C MET A 309 10.11 5.60 16.79
N PRO A 310 9.69 4.35 16.99
CA PRO A 310 9.07 3.91 18.24
C PRO A 310 9.93 4.17 19.48
N ASN A 311 11.25 4.02 19.37
CA ASN A 311 12.21 4.27 20.45
C ASN A 311 12.41 5.77 20.76
N ALA A 312 12.16 6.67 19.79
CA ALA A 312 12.24 8.12 19.96
C ALA A 312 10.95 8.72 20.57
N LEU A 313 9.84 8.01 20.47
CA LEU A 313 8.56 8.44 21.03
C LEU A 313 8.48 8.13 22.52
N ARG A 314 7.73 8.93 23.29
CA ARG A 314 7.37 8.58 24.67
C ARG A 314 6.17 7.64 24.69
N MET A 315 6.11 6.73 25.67
CA MET A 315 4.86 6.05 25.99
C MET A 315 3.88 7.07 26.60
N ARG A 316 2.61 7.01 26.20
CA ARG A 316 1.56 7.96 26.60
C ARG A 316 0.93 7.63 27.95
N LEU A 317 1.06 6.39 28.40
CA LEU A 317 0.54 5.92 29.69
C LEU A 317 1.71 5.56 30.61
N PRO A 318 1.60 5.81 31.93
CA PRO A 318 2.59 5.38 32.91
C PRO A 318 2.90 3.88 32.80
N ALA A 319 4.09 3.48 33.25
CA ALA A 319 4.37 2.06 33.49
C ALA A 319 3.41 1.54 34.57
N TRP A 320 3.04 0.26 34.51
CA TRP A 320 2.02 -0.30 35.41
C TRP A 320 2.47 -0.28 36.88
N ASP A 321 3.77 -0.26 37.12
CA ASP A 321 4.46 -0.28 38.41
C ASP A 321 4.95 1.10 38.88
N ASP A 322 4.67 2.17 38.13
CA ASP A 322 5.06 3.54 38.48
C ASP A 322 4.04 4.18 39.44
N VAL A 323 4.17 3.82 40.72
CA VAL A 323 3.25 4.24 41.80
C VAL A 323 3.14 5.76 41.90
N ASP A 324 4.25 6.48 41.72
CA ASP A 324 4.27 7.94 41.81
C ASP A 324 3.47 8.57 40.67
N MET A 325 3.66 8.10 39.44
CA MET A 325 2.89 8.57 38.29
C MET A 325 1.40 8.22 38.40
N TRP A 326 1.05 7.01 38.87
CA TRP A 326 -0.36 6.65 39.09
C TRP A 326 -1.02 7.48 40.19
N THR A 327 -0.31 7.72 41.30
CA THR A 327 -0.78 8.60 42.38
C THR A 327 -1.01 10.03 41.87
N ALA A 328 -0.14 10.54 40.99
CA ALA A 328 -0.34 11.85 40.35
C ALA A 328 -1.56 11.87 39.42
N VAL A 329 -1.75 10.83 38.60
CA VAL A 329 -2.93 10.70 37.71
C VAL A 329 -4.24 10.68 38.51
N GLU A 330 -4.30 9.98 39.64
CA GLU A 330 -5.48 9.91 40.51
C GLU A 330 -5.79 11.25 41.18
N LYS A 331 -4.76 11.98 41.62
CA LYS A 331 -4.90 13.31 42.24
C LYS A 331 -5.34 14.38 41.25
N ASP A 332 -4.79 14.38 40.03
CA ASP A 332 -5.06 15.41 39.02
C ASP A 332 -6.29 15.10 38.15
N GLY A 333 -6.83 13.88 38.25
CA GLY A 333 -8.23 13.52 38.01
C GLY A 333 -8.84 13.88 36.64
N SER A 334 -8.03 14.20 35.63
CA SER A 334 -8.57 14.61 34.34
C SER A 334 -7.56 14.39 33.23
N SER A 335 -7.78 13.32 32.46
CA SER A 335 -7.21 13.22 31.13
C SER A 335 -7.51 14.54 30.39
N GLU A 336 -6.51 15.12 29.72
CA GLU A 336 -6.72 16.27 28.82
C GLU A 336 -7.90 16.01 27.86
N GLN A 337 -8.18 14.73 27.54
CA GLN A 337 -9.37 14.28 26.82
C GLN A 337 -10.71 14.61 27.50
N ARG A 338 -10.86 14.47 28.83
CA ARG A 338 -12.06 14.90 29.56
C ARG A 338 -12.23 16.42 29.54
N LYS A 339 -11.14 17.17 29.71
CA LYS A 339 -11.18 18.66 29.63
C LYS A 339 -11.53 19.13 28.22
N GLN A 340 -11.00 18.49 27.19
CA GLN A 340 -11.31 18.78 25.78
C GLN A 340 -12.78 18.43 25.45
N GLN A 341 -13.29 17.27 25.87
CA GLN A 341 -14.70 16.90 25.69
C GLN A 341 -15.66 17.87 26.40
N GLN A 342 -15.33 18.30 27.62
CA GLN A 342 -16.12 19.29 28.37
C GLN A 342 -16.09 20.68 27.70
N ARG A 343 -14.93 21.12 27.16
CA ARG A 343 -14.83 22.37 26.38
C ARG A 343 -15.64 22.32 25.09
N THR A 344 -15.67 21.18 24.40
CA THR A 344 -16.47 20.98 23.19
C THR A 344 -17.96 20.95 23.51
N GLN A 345 -18.38 20.24 24.56
CA GLN A 345 -19.78 20.23 25.03
C GLN A 345 -20.25 21.63 25.47
N ALA A 346 -19.40 22.40 26.16
CA ALA A 346 -19.71 23.77 26.55
C ALA A 346 -19.85 24.72 25.34
N ARG A 347 -19.07 24.52 24.27
CA ARG A 347 -19.20 25.27 23.01
C ARG A 347 -20.48 24.93 22.24
N THR A 348 -20.91 23.66 22.24
CA THR A 348 -22.15 23.24 21.57
C THR A 348 -23.39 23.68 22.35
N ALA A 349 -23.35 23.65 23.68
CA ALA A 349 -24.42 24.17 24.54
C ALA A 349 -24.58 25.70 24.47
N GLY A 350 -23.54 26.42 24.05
CA GLY A 350 -23.58 27.88 23.86
C GLY A 350 -24.16 28.36 22.53
N ARG A 351 -24.48 27.45 21.58
CA ARG A 351 -24.95 27.83 20.24
C ARG A 351 -26.46 27.67 20.01
N ASP A 352 -27.23 27.22 21.01
CA ASP A 352 -28.66 26.99 20.83
C ASP A 352 -29.52 27.75 21.85
N LYS A 353 -29.49 29.08 21.75
CA LYS A 353 -30.56 29.99 22.24
C LYS A 353 -30.69 31.20 21.30
N GLY A 354 -30.74 30.96 20.00
CA GLY A 354 -31.20 31.96 19.02
C GLY A 354 -32.71 31.89 18.91
N LYS A 355 -33.40 32.93 19.39
CA LYS A 355 -34.87 33.09 19.33
C LYS A 355 -35.46 32.64 17.99
N VAL A 356 -36.36 31.67 18.02
CA VAL A 356 -37.36 31.48 16.95
C VAL A 356 -38.28 32.69 17.01
N VAL A 357 -38.11 33.63 16.09
CA VAL A 357 -39.11 34.65 15.81
C VAL A 357 -40.16 33.97 14.92
N LYS A 358 -41.34 33.69 15.48
CA LYS A 358 -42.54 33.40 14.69
C LYS A 358 -42.89 34.69 13.94
N GLY A 359 -42.60 34.74 12.64
CA GLY A 359 -43.22 35.71 11.74
C GLY A 359 -44.60 35.20 11.37
N GLU A 360 -45.64 35.94 11.77
CA GLU A 360 -46.98 35.81 11.23
C GLU A 360 -46.96 36.22 9.76
N PHE A 361 -47.38 35.32 8.87
CA PHE A 361 -47.72 35.66 7.50
C PHE A 361 -49.21 36.02 7.47
N GLU A 362 -49.51 37.31 7.49
CA GLU A 362 -50.81 37.80 7.05
C GLU A 362 -50.87 37.73 5.52
N ALA A 363 -51.87 37.00 5.03
CA ALA A 363 -52.30 37.07 3.66
C ALA A 363 -53.07 38.39 3.46
N VAL A 364 -52.63 39.21 2.50
CA VAL A 364 -53.46 40.27 1.92
C VAL A 364 -53.56 39.99 0.42
N LEU A 365 -54.70 39.41 0.05
CA LEU A 365 -55.31 39.60 -1.26
C LEU A 365 -56.21 40.84 -1.15
N SER A 366 -55.98 41.87 -1.98
CA SER A 366 -57.00 42.58 -2.78
C SER A 366 -56.55 44.00 -3.18
N ASP A 367 -56.70 44.26 -4.49
CA ASP A 367 -57.12 45.49 -5.18
C ASP A 367 -56.25 46.77 -5.09
N GLU A 368 -55.49 47.08 -6.16
CA GLU A 368 -55.90 47.94 -7.30
C GLU A 368 -54.92 47.80 -8.48
#